data_AF-A0A7S1LM62-F1
#
_entry.id   AF-A0A7S1LM62-F1
#
_cell.length_a   1.000
_cell.length_b   1.000
_cell.length_c   1.000
_cell.angle_alpha   90.00
_cell.angle_beta   90.00
_cell.angle_gamma   90.00
#
_symmetry.space_group_name_H-M   'P 1'
#
loop_
_entity.id
_entity.type
_entity.pdbx_description
1 polymer ?
#
loop_
_entity_poly.entity_id
_entity_poly.type
_entity_poly.pdbx_seq_one_letter_code
_entity_poly.pdbx_strand_id
1 'polypeptide(L)'
;GVILAICTETYGEKTASPYSSYEELRFADAHCVEVIPLRVVEKYPPEPPFGEQHEFDKKGFGVAYISKVFKPNVVWLECRGQPDSKIAALIAAALQKRR
;
A
#
# COMPACT_ATOMS: atom_id res chain seq x y z
N GLY A 1 9.38 -5.32 -11.76
CA GLY A 1 7.91 -5.47 -11.62
C GLY A 1 7.36 -4.28 -10.87
N VAL A 2 6.05 -4.18 -10.71
CA VAL A 2 5.39 -3.11 -9.96
C VAL A 2 4.35 -3.75 -9.04
N ILE A 3 4.21 -3.26 -7.82
CA ILE A 3 3.14 -3.64 -6.90
C ILE A 3 2.06 -2.56 -6.95
N LEU A 4 0.82 -2.97 -7.21
CA LEU A 4 -0.34 -2.11 -7.07
C LEU A 4 -0.85 -2.25 -5.63
N ALA A 5 -0.60 -1.25 -4.79
CA ALA A 5 -1.02 -1.28 -3.40
C ALA A 5 -2.47 -0.80 -3.27
N ILE A 6 -3.39 -1.71 -2.97
CA ILE A 6 -4.81 -1.38 -2.74
C ILE A 6 -4.95 -0.82 -1.33
N CYS A 7 -4.89 0.50 -1.21
CA CYS A 7 -4.76 1.18 0.07
C CYS A 7 -6.11 1.30 0.76
N THR A 8 -6.46 0.27 1.53
CA THR A 8 -7.48 0.32 2.58
C THR A 8 -6.91 0.96 3.84
N GLU A 9 -7.76 1.20 4.84
CA GLU A 9 -7.36 1.85 6.10
C GLU A 9 -6.27 1.08 6.84
N THR A 10 -6.31 -0.26 6.78
CA THR A 10 -5.36 -1.16 7.44
C THR A 10 -4.34 -1.79 6.48
N TYR A 11 -4.18 -1.25 5.26
CA TYR A 11 -3.14 -1.74 4.36
C TYR A 11 -1.76 -1.60 5.01
N GLY A 12 -0.91 -2.62 4.87
CA GLY A 12 0.36 -2.76 5.59
C GLY A 12 0.25 -3.44 6.95
N GLU A 13 -0.96 -3.86 7.38
CA GLU A 13 -1.16 -4.62 8.61
C GLU A 13 -0.48 -5.99 8.53
N LYS A 14 0.28 -6.29 9.58
CA LYS A 14 0.94 -7.58 9.73
C LYS A 14 -0.04 -8.55 10.39
N THR A 15 -0.35 -9.64 9.70
CA THR A 15 -1.24 -10.68 10.21
C THR A 15 -0.51 -12.03 10.24
N ALA A 16 -1.20 -13.11 10.63
CA ALA A 16 -0.68 -14.47 10.49
C ALA A 16 -0.45 -14.90 9.03
N SER A 17 -1.09 -14.22 8.06
CA SER A 17 -1.02 -14.60 6.66
C SER A 17 0.34 -14.24 6.04
N PRO A 18 1.02 -15.20 5.38
CA PRO A 18 2.25 -14.91 4.63
C PRO A 18 1.99 -14.12 3.33
N TYR A 19 0.73 -13.89 2.99
CA TYR A 19 0.29 -13.11 1.84
C TYR A 19 -0.42 -11.81 2.27
N SER A 20 -0.12 -11.32 3.48
CA SER A 20 -0.65 -10.04 3.96
C SER A 20 0.00 -8.85 3.25
N SER A 21 -0.67 -7.70 3.25
CA SER A 21 -0.12 -6.46 2.68
C SER A 21 1.17 -6.00 3.37
N TYR A 22 1.40 -6.39 4.62
CA TYR A 22 2.71 -6.27 5.27
C TYR A 22 3.83 -6.99 4.49
N GLU A 23 3.60 -8.24 4.09
CA GLU A 23 4.58 -9.03 3.35
C GLU A 23 4.79 -8.48 1.93
N GLU A 24 3.74 -7.93 1.30
CA GLU A 24 3.88 -7.20 0.02
C GLU A 24 4.84 -6.02 0.15
N LEU A 25 4.66 -5.18 1.19
CA LEU A 25 5.52 -4.02 1.42
C LEU A 25 6.94 -4.41 1.83
N ARG A 26 7.09 -5.47 2.65
CA ARG A 26 8.40 -6.04 3.00
C ARG A 26 9.14 -6.52 1.76
N PHE A 27 8.44 -7.24 0.88
CA PHE A 27 9.00 -7.69 -0.40
C PHE A 27 9.40 -6.51 -1.28
N ALA A 28 8.54 -5.47 -1.35
CA ALA A 28 8.83 -4.27 -2.13
C ALA A 28 10.11 -3.55 -1.65
N ASP A 29 10.26 -3.37 -0.34
CA ASP A 29 11.45 -2.76 0.27
C ASP A 29 12.71 -3.62 0.00
N ALA A 30 12.62 -4.93 0.24
CA ALA A 30 13.75 -5.86 0.10
C ALA A 30 14.26 -6.00 -1.34
N HIS A 31 13.38 -5.89 -2.32
CA HIS A 31 13.70 -6.08 -3.74
C HIS A 31 13.68 -4.78 -4.55
N CYS A 32 13.54 -3.63 -3.88
CA CYS A 32 13.43 -2.31 -4.52
C CYS A 32 12.35 -2.29 -5.61
N VAL A 33 11.22 -2.97 -5.37
CA VAL A 33 10.09 -3.00 -6.31
C VAL A 33 9.28 -1.74 -6.12
N GLU A 34 8.96 -1.07 -7.23
CA GLU A 34 8.13 0.13 -7.18
C GLU A 34 6.71 -0.23 -6.71
N VAL A 35 6.17 0.59 -5.80
CA VAL A 35 4.80 0.51 -5.33
C VAL A 35 4.02 1.68 -5.91
N ILE A 36 2.88 1.40 -6.55
CA ILE A 36 1.90 2.39 -6.98
C ILE A 36 0.72 2.34 -6.01
N PRO A 37 0.53 3.38 -5.17
CA PRO A 37 -0.60 3.42 -4.26
C PRO A 37 -1.92 3.72 -4.98
N LEU A 38 -2.94 2.92 -4.68
CA LEU A 38 -4.32 3.13 -5.10
C LEU A 38 -5.15 3.54 -3.87
N ARG A 39 -5.53 4.81 -3.77
CA ARG A 39 -6.39 5.28 -2.69
C ARG A 39 -7.83 4.87 -2.98
N VAL A 40 -8.34 3.91 -2.22
CA VAL A 40 -9.71 3.38 -2.38
C VAL A 40 -10.66 3.79 -1.24
N VAL A 41 -10.11 4.30 -0.13
CA VAL A 41 -10.87 4.78 1.06
C VAL A 41 -10.43 6.20 1.46
N GLU A 42 -11.18 6.85 2.37
CA GLU A 42 -10.86 8.20 2.83
C GLU A 42 -9.52 8.24 3.58
N LYS A 43 -9.29 7.29 4.49
CA LYS A 43 -8.08 7.25 5.30
C LYS A 43 -6.86 6.97 4.43
N TYR A 44 -6.01 7.97 4.27
CA TYR A 44 -4.79 7.89 3.48
C TYR A 44 -3.72 8.87 4.01
N PRO A 45 -2.45 8.44 4.20
CA PRO A 45 -1.94 7.08 4.03
C PRO A 45 -2.63 6.04 4.92
N PRO A 46 -2.50 4.74 4.62
CA PRO A 46 -2.99 3.68 5.51
C PRO A 46 -2.40 3.81 6.91
N GLU A 47 -3.17 3.45 7.93
CA GLU A 47 -2.73 3.42 9.32
C GLU A 47 -3.08 2.05 9.92
N PRO A 48 -2.28 1.01 9.62
CA PRO A 48 -2.52 -0.32 10.14
C PRO A 48 -2.38 -0.36 11.67
N PRO A 49 -3.18 -1.18 12.37
CA PRO A 49 -3.09 -1.32 13.81
C PRO A 49 -1.74 -1.92 14.22
N PHE A 50 -1.25 -1.52 15.40
CA PHE A 50 -0.01 -2.04 16.00
C PHE A 50 -0.01 -1.77 17.51
N GLY A 51 1.00 -2.29 18.22
CA GLY A 51 1.25 -2.02 19.64
C GLY A 51 1.18 -3.28 20.51
N GLU A 52 1.40 -3.14 21.82
CA GLU A 52 1.59 -4.29 22.73
C GLU A 52 0.46 -5.32 22.70
N GLN A 53 -0.77 -4.86 22.44
CA GLN A 53 -1.98 -5.68 22.33
C GLN A 53 -2.16 -6.32 20.95
N HIS A 54 -1.37 -5.92 19.95
CA HIS A 54 -1.43 -6.49 18.61
C HIS A 54 -0.75 -7.85 18.57
N GLU A 55 -1.45 -8.87 18.04
CA GLU A 55 -0.98 -10.26 18.05
C GLU A 55 0.33 -10.43 17.29
N PHE A 56 0.48 -9.77 16.13
CA PHE A 56 1.59 -9.99 15.20
C PHE A 56 2.57 -8.81 15.09
N ASP A 57 2.18 -7.62 15.56
CA ASP A 57 2.93 -6.37 15.35
C ASP A 57 3.03 -5.50 16.60
N LYS A 58 3.68 -6.05 17.61
CA LYS A 58 3.92 -5.35 18.87
C LYS A 58 4.82 -4.13 18.76
N LYS A 59 5.60 -4.03 17.67
CA LYS A 59 6.66 -3.03 17.49
C LYS A 59 6.35 -1.99 16.39
N GLY A 60 5.24 -2.12 15.67
CA GLY A 60 4.85 -1.18 14.61
C GLY A 60 5.67 -1.31 13.33
N PHE A 61 6.09 -2.53 12.96
CA PHE A 61 6.79 -2.76 11.71
C PHE A 61 5.93 -2.47 10.48
N GLY A 62 4.63 -2.69 10.53
CA GLY A 62 3.72 -2.34 9.43
C GLY A 62 3.72 -0.84 9.15
N VAL A 63 3.56 -0.03 10.20
CA VAL A 63 3.63 1.44 10.11
C VAL A 63 5.00 1.93 9.61
N ALA A 64 6.08 1.23 9.98
CA ALA A 64 7.41 1.54 9.47
C ALA A 64 7.52 1.35 7.94
N TYR A 65 6.92 0.29 7.39
CA TYR A 65 6.87 0.09 5.93
C TYR A 65 5.96 1.11 5.25
N ILE A 66 4.81 1.44 5.85
CA ILE A 66 3.97 2.52 5.34
C ILE A 66 4.77 3.81 5.22
N SER A 67 5.49 4.20 6.27
CA SER A 67 6.28 5.44 6.28
C SER A 67 7.40 5.44 5.22
N LYS A 68 7.96 4.27 4.89
CA LYS A 68 8.96 4.12 3.83
C LYS A 68 8.37 4.21 2.42
N VAL A 69 7.21 3.62 2.21
CA VAL A 69 6.60 3.48 0.88
C VAL A 69 5.73 4.68 0.52
N PHE A 70 5.07 5.29 1.52
CA PHE A 70 4.10 6.37 1.36
C PHE A 70 4.70 7.71 1.80
N LYS A 71 5.86 8.07 1.25
CA LYS A 71 6.54 9.34 1.54
C LYS A 71 5.71 10.53 0.99
N PRO A 72 5.89 11.75 1.53
CA PRO A 72 5.14 12.93 1.08
C PRO A 72 5.26 13.23 -0.43
N ASN A 73 6.31 12.75 -1.10
CA ASN A 73 6.54 12.95 -2.53
C ASN A 73 6.02 11.81 -3.42
N VAL A 74 5.36 10.80 -2.85
CA VAL A 74 4.81 9.68 -3.62
C VAL A 74 3.45 10.08 -4.19
N VAL A 75 3.29 9.88 -5.50
CA VAL A 75 2.02 10.12 -6.20
C VAL A 75 1.13 8.89 -6.09
N TRP A 76 -0.10 9.06 -5.61
CA TRP A 76 -1.12 8.02 -5.56
C TRP A 76 -2.20 8.22 -6.62
N LEU A 77 -2.88 7.13 -6.98
CA LEU A 77 -4.05 7.17 -7.85
C LEU A 77 -5.30 7.29 -6.97
N GLU A 78 -6.11 8.32 -7.21
CA GLU A 78 -7.41 8.48 -6.57
C GLU A 78 -8.44 7.57 -7.26
N CYS A 79 -8.79 6.48 -6.60
CA CYS A 79 -9.72 5.47 -7.11
C CYS A 79 -11.09 5.55 -6.44
N ARG A 80 -11.21 6.30 -5.34
CA ARG A 80 -12.44 6.35 -4.56
C ARG A 80 -13.57 7.01 -5.33
N GLY A 81 -14.73 6.36 -5.32
CA GLY A 81 -15.93 6.82 -6.03
C GLY A 81 -15.79 6.87 -7.56
N GLN A 82 -14.68 6.35 -8.11
CA GLN A 82 -14.49 6.24 -9.55
C GLN A 82 -15.09 4.92 -10.05
N PRO A 83 -15.67 4.89 -11.27
CA PRO A 83 -16.07 3.63 -11.89
C PRO A 83 -14.84 2.79 -12.26
N ASP A 84 -15.00 1.47 -12.29
CA ASP A 84 -13.94 0.49 -12.59
C ASP A 84 -13.18 0.80 -13.89
N SER A 85 -13.90 1.22 -14.93
CA SER A 85 -13.31 1.60 -16.22
C SER A 85 -12.32 2.76 -16.11
N LYS A 86 -12.61 3.72 -15.23
CA LYS A 86 -11.73 4.87 -14.98
C LYS A 86 -10.55 4.49 -14.09
N ILE A 87 -10.76 3.62 -13.10
CA ILE A 87 -9.67 3.06 -12.29
C ILE A 87 -8.68 2.30 -13.18
N ALA A 88 -9.19 1.43 -14.06
CA ALA A 88 -8.37 0.70 -15.02
C ALA A 88 -7.57 1.64 -15.94
N ALA A 89 -8.19 2.71 -16.45
CA ALA A 89 -7.51 3.70 -17.27
C ALA A 89 -6.40 4.44 -16.51
N LEU A 90 -6.63 4.81 -15.24
CA LEU A 90 -5.62 5.44 -14.38
C LEU A 90 -4.42 4.53 -14.15
N ILE A 91 -4.67 3.25 -13.84
CA ILE A 91 -3.62 2.24 -13.65
C ILE A 91 -2.83 2.05 -14.95
N ALA A 92 -3.51 1.89 -16.08
CA ALA A 92 -2.87 1.73 -17.38
C ALA A 92 -1.96 2.93 -17.72
N ALA A 93 -2.44 4.15 -17.52
CA ALA A 93 -1.67 5.37 -17.74
C ALA A 93 -0.45 5.46 -16.80
N ALA A 94 -0.60 5.06 -15.53
CA ALA A 94 0.50 5.03 -14.58
C ALA A 94 1.58 4.02 -14.98
N LEU A 95 1.18 2.83 -15.44
CA LEU A 95 2.11 1.80 -15.90
C LEU A 95 2.82 2.17 -17.21
N GLN A 96 2.13 2.84 -18.14
CA GLN A 96 2.73 3.29 -19.41
C GLN A 96 3.85 4.30 -19.22
N LYS A 97 3.73 5.22 -18.24
CA LYS A 97 4.77 6.22 -17.93
C LYS A 97 6.08 5.63 -17.38
N ARG A 98 6.08 4.32 -17.08
CA ARG A 98 7.18 3.58 -16.45
C ARG A 98 7.85 2.59 -17.40
N ARG A 99 7.38 2.53 -18.65
CA ARG A 99 8.07 1.85 -19.76
C ARG A 99 9.10 2.79 -20.36
#